data_AF-A0A7S2LAA5-F1
#
_entry.id   AF-A0A7S2LAA5-F1
#
_cell.length_a   1.000
_cell.length_b   1.000
_cell.length_c   1.000
_cell.angle_alpha   90.00
_cell.angle_beta   90.00
_cell.angle_gamma   90.00
#
_symmetry.space_group_name_H-M   'P 1'
#
loop_
_entity.id
_entity.type
_entity.pdbx_description
1 polymer ?
#
loop_
_entity_poly.entity_id
_entity_poly.type
_entity_poly.pdbx_seq_one_letter_code
_entity_poly.pdbx_strand_id
1 'polypeptide(L)'
;VAAGASGPGRPGGRTGVDFDAFLRQLMARALCPKLQTVLGAAVLLEELLSGRMFRQIKEACKELEDWLASSDSLTFRLMSWRQLCVERQMSRQDSPSIYAFITRRAIAHRMQFHAQLLHLRDCQDTQECLRCLHELMRHLGNPNLRLQALRYSLGLDDGYDLETVAGITSLAMLAFGQTAPEGDGPSLYERPERRALTDASQLGDDA
;
A
#
# COMPACT_ATOMS: atom_id res chain seq x y z
N VAL A 1 -80.24 4.44 -0.39
CA VAL A 1 -79.41 4.11 0.79
C VAL A 1 -78.05 3.67 0.29
N ALA A 2 -77.04 4.49 0.62
CA ALA A 2 -75.57 4.36 0.52
C ALA A 2 -74.92 3.58 -0.65
N ALA A 3 -74.31 4.35 -1.55
CA ALA A 3 -73.25 3.93 -2.47
C ALA A 3 -71.92 3.77 -1.71
N GLY A 4 -71.27 2.61 -1.82
CA GLY A 4 -69.92 2.36 -1.33
C GLY A 4 -68.89 2.73 -2.38
N ALA A 5 -68.16 3.82 -2.16
CA ALA A 5 -67.05 4.25 -3.00
C ALA A 5 -65.76 3.52 -2.59
N SER A 6 -65.28 2.63 -3.44
CA SER A 6 -63.92 2.07 -3.37
C SER A 6 -62.91 3.17 -3.70
N GLY A 7 -62.11 3.56 -2.70
CA GLY A 7 -60.95 4.43 -2.91
C GLY A 7 -59.81 3.68 -3.62
N PRO A 8 -59.10 4.32 -4.56
CA PRO A 8 -57.93 3.72 -5.20
C PRO A 8 -56.78 3.65 -4.20
N GLY A 9 -56.31 2.43 -3.94
CA GLY A 9 -55.10 2.19 -3.15
C GLY A 9 -53.90 2.85 -3.83
N ARG A 10 -53.34 3.88 -3.19
CA ARG A 10 -52.05 4.46 -3.57
C ARG A 10 -50.97 3.37 -3.47
N PRO A 11 -50.25 3.03 -4.56
CA PRO A 11 -49.03 2.28 -4.44
C PRO A 11 -47.97 3.23 -3.88
N GLY A 12 -47.84 3.24 -2.55
CA GLY A 12 -46.69 3.82 -1.86
C GLY A 12 -45.45 2.97 -2.12
N GLY A 13 -45.00 2.93 -3.37
CA GLY A 13 -43.73 2.34 -3.77
C GLY A 13 -42.62 3.22 -3.20
N ARG A 14 -42.18 2.90 -1.99
CA ARG A 14 -40.90 3.40 -1.48
C ARG A 14 -39.82 2.96 -2.46
N THR A 15 -39.35 3.88 -3.28
CA THR A 15 -38.06 3.80 -3.98
C THR A 15 -36.94 3.91 -2.96
N GLY A 16 -36.94 3.00 -1.98
CA GLY A 16 -35.79 2.78 -1.13
C GLY A 16 -34.75 2.16 -2.03
N VAL A 17 -33.80 2.99 -2.47
CA VAL A 17 -32.53 2.48 -2.99
C VAL A 17 -32.06 1.46 -1.96
N ASP A 18 -31.95 0.20 -2.37
CA ASP A 18 -31.45 -0.87 -1.52
C ASP A 18 -30.01 -0.52 -1.16
N PHE A 19 -29.84 0.17 -0.04
CA PHE A 19 -28.56 0.69 0.43
C PHE A 19 -27.58 -0.47 0.67
N ASP A 20 -28.09 -1.63 1.08
CA ASP A 20 -27.28 -2.83 1.22
C ASP A 20 -26.80 -3.34 -0.14
N ALA A 21 -27.61 -3.26 -1.19
CA ALA A 21 -27.16 -3.57 -2.55
C ALA A 21 -26.12 -2.56 -3.05
N PHE A 22 -26.31 -1.27 -2.76
CA PHE A 22 -25.33 -0.23 -3.11
C PHE A 22 -24.01 -0.44 -2.37
N LEU A 23 -24.04 -0.72 -1.06
CA LEU A 23 -22.85 -1.03 -0.27
C LEU A 23 -22.16 -2.30 -0.78
N ARG A 24 -22.90 -3.37 -1.10
CA ARG A 24 -22.34 -4.58 -1.71
C ARG A 24 -21.67 -4.27 -3.06
N GLN A 25 -22.27 -3.42 -3.88
CA GLN A 25 -21.73 -3.02 -5.17
C GLN A 25 -20.52 -2.10 -5.04
N LEU A 26 -20.51 -1.20 -4.06
CA LEU A 26 -19.38 -0.35 -3.72
C LEU A 26 -18.22 -1.18 -3.16
N MET A 27 -18.49 -2.13 -2.26
CA MET A 27 -17.49 -3.07 -1.75
C MET A 27 -16.93 -3.95 -2.87
N ALA A 28 -17.78 -4.49 -3.75
CA ALA A 28 -17.32 -5.27 -4.90
C ALA A 28 -16.43 -4.45 -5.85
N ARG A 29 -16.71 -3.15 -6.01
CA ARG A 29 -15.87 -2.22 -6.78
C ARG A 29 -14.59 -1.83 -6.04
N ALA A 30 -14.65 -1.63 -4.73
CA ALA A 30 -13.51 -1.36 -3.85
C ALA A 30 -12.52 -2.54 -3.84
N LEU A 31 -13.04 -3.77 -3.98
CA LEU A 31 -12.29 -5.01 -4.12
C LEU A 31 -11.79 -5.28 -5.56
N CYS A 32 -11.95 -4.32 -6.49
CA CYS A 32 -11.35 -4.42 -7.81
C CYS A 32 -9.82 -4.38 -7.66
N PRO A 33 -9.06 -5.35 -8.19
CA PRO A 33 -7.60 -5.42 -8.03
C PRO A 33 -6.88 -4.14 -8.49
N LYS A 34 -7.39 -3.48 -9.54
CA LYS A 34 -6.86 -2.22 -10.04
C LYS A 34 -7.02 -1.09 -9.02
N LEU A 35 -8.17 -1.00 -8.37
CA LEU A 35 -8.44 0.03 -7.37
C LEU A 35 -7.66 -0.25 -6.08
N GLN A 36 -7.56 -1.51 -5.65
CA GLN A 36 -6.70 -1.92 -4.53
C GLN A 36 -5.24 -1.55 -4.81
N THR A 37 -4.76 -1.77 -6.04
CA THR A 37 -3.41 -1.35 -6.44
C THR A 37 -3.20 0.16 -6.33
N VAL A 38 -4.18 0.96 -6.79
CA VAL A 38 -4.10 2.43 -6.71
C VAL A 38 -4.14 2.93 -5.26
N LEU A 39 -5.07 2.42 -4.45
CA LEU A 39 -5.20 2.80 -3.04
C LEU A 39 -3.97 2.37 -2.24
N GLY A 40 -3.50 1.13 -2.44
CA GLY A 40 -2.31 0.62 -1.78
C GLY A 40 -1.05 1.38 -2.20
N ALA A 41 -0.95 1.83 -3.45
CA ALA A 41 0.14 2.73 -3.87
C ALA A 41 0.08 4.07 -3.14
N ALA A 42 -1.10 4.67 -3.00
CA ALA A 42 -1.24 5.91 -2.24
C ALA A 42 -0.84 5.72 -0.75
N VAL A 43 -1.29 4.63 -0.12
CA VAL A 43 -0.92 4.28 1.26
C VAL A 43 0.59 4.07 1.39
N LEU A 44 1.20 3.28 0.50
CA LEU A 44 2.64 3.06 0.48
C LEU A 44 3.41 4.38 0.43
N LEU A 45 3.02 5.28 -0.47
CA LEU A 45 3.69 6.57 -0.60
C LEU A 45 3.51 7.44 0.65
N GLU A 46 2.35 7.39 1.29
CA GLU A 46 2.13 8.08 2.58
C GLU A 46 3.01 7.48 3.70
N GLU A 47 3.06 6.15 3.83
CA GLU A 47 3.89 5.46 4.83
C GLU A 47 5.39 5.74 4.63
N LEU A 48 5.82 5.83 3.36
CA LEU A 48 7.18 6.17 2.96
C LEU A 48 7.52 7.62 3.31
N LEU A 49 6.66 8.58 2.93
CA LEU A 49 6.86 10.01 3.18
C LEU A 49 6.74 10.39 4.67
N SER A 50 5.87 9.71 5.41
CA SER A 50 5.74 9.90 6.86
C SER A 50 6.86 9.24 7.66
N GLY A 51 7.69 8.40 7.03
CA GLY A 51 8.77 7.65 7.65
C GLY A 51 8.31 6.47 8.52
N ARG A 52 7.00 6.23 8.62
CA ARG A 52 6.42 5.11 9.39
C ARG A 52 6.85 3.75 8.85
N MET A 53 6.96 3.62 7.53
CA MET A 53 7.45 2.41 6.85
C MET A 53 8.82 1.97 7.41
N PHE A 54 9.78 2.89 7.58
CA PHE A 54 11.12 2.56 8.10
C PHE A 54 11.10 2.08 9.55
N ARG A 55 10.20 2.64 10.36
CA ARG A 55 9.99 2.15 11.73
C ARG A 55 9.44 0.72 11.71
N GLN A 56 8.44 0.43 10.89
CA GLN A 56 7.86 -0.91 10.77
C GLN A 56 8.87 -1.92 10.22
N ILE A 57 9.70 -1.53 9.25
CA ILE A 57 10.81 -2.36 8.75
C ILE A 57 11.78 -2.69 9.88
N LYS A 58 12.14 -1.72 10.74
CA LYS A 58 13.02 -1.96 11.89
C LYS A 58 12.41 -2.95 12.89
N GLU A 59 11.11 -2.85 13.14
CA GLU A 59 10.37 -3.79 13.99
C GLU A 59 10.36 -5.20 13.35
N ALA A 60 10.07 -5.32 12.05
CA ALA A 60 10.12 -6.58 11.32
C ALA A 60 11.52 -7.21 11.27
N CYS A 61 12.58 -6.40 11.12
CA CYS A 61 13.96 -6.87 11.20
C CYS A 61 14.28 -7.46 12.57
N LYS A 62 13.85 -6.79 13.65
CA LYS A 62 14.07 -7.27 15.02
C LYS A 62 13.34 -8.58 15.28
N GLU A 63 12.07 -8.70 14.89
CA GLU A 63 11.33 -9.95 15.02
C GLU A 63 12.00 -11.10 14.27
N LEU A 64 12.55 -10.81 13.09
CA LEU A 64 13.26 -11.80 12.28
C LEU A 64 14.61 -12.20 12.90
N GLU A 65 15.34 -11.25 13.50
CA GLU A 65 16.57 -11.50 14.27
C GLU A 65 16.29 -12.38 15.50
N ASP A 66 15.25 -12.07 16.27
CA ASP A 66 14.83 -12.85 17.44
C ASP A 66 14.45 -14.28 17.03
N TRP A 67 13.75 -14.44 15.91
CA TRP A 67 13.43 -15.75 15.35
C TRP A 67 14.69 -16.50 14.91
N LEU A 68 15.63 -15.83 14.22
CA LEU A 68 16.88 -16.43 13.73
C LEU A 68 17.78 -16.87 14.89
N ALA A 69 17.86 -16.08 15.97
CA ALA A 69 18.62 -16.43 17.17
C ALA A 69 18.11 -17.72 17.83
N SER A 70 16.81 -18.00 17.71
CA SER A 70 16.19 -19.22 18.24
C SER A 70 16.20 -20.41 17.26
N SER A 71 16.63 -20.19 16.01
CA SER A 71 16.43 -21.12 14.89
C SER A 71 17.30 -22.38 14.92
N ASP A 72 18.36 -22.42 15.73
CA ASP A 72 19.17 -23.63 15.92
C ASP A 72 18.41 -24.74 16.66
N SER A 73 17.41 -24.36 17.47
CA SER A 73 16.54 -25.33 18.17
C SER A 73 15.56 -26.01 17.19
N LEU A 74 15.67 -27.33 17.08
CA LEU A 74 14.76 -28.13 16.24
C LEU A 74 13.31 -28.06 16.76
N THR A 75 13.12 -28.07 18.08
CA THR A 75 11.79 -27.90 18.70
C THR A 75 11.17 -26.57 18.32
N PHE A 76 11.96 -25.49 18.36
CA PHE A 76 11.50 -24.16 17.94
C PHE A 76 11.10 -24.14 16.45
N ARG A 77 11.90 -24.77 15.58
CA ARG A 77 11.59 -24.88 14.15
C ARG A 77 10.31 -25.65 13.88
N LEU A 78 10.06 -26.74 14.61
CA LEU A 78 8.83 -27.52 14.48
C LEU A 78 7.61 -26.75 15.00
N MET A 79 7.74 -26.03 16.11
CA MET A 79 6.66 -25.15 16.61
C MET A 79 6.36 -24.02 15.63
N SER A 80 7.39 -23.39 15.07
CA SER A 80 7.24 -22.38 14.02
C SER A 80 6.55 -22.92 12.77
N TRP A 81 6.89 -24.13 12.34
CA TRP A 81 6.22 -24.81 11.24
C TRP A 81 4.74 -25.07 11.55
N ARG A 82 4.45 -25.58 12.75
CA ARG A 82 3.08 -25.84 13.19
C ARG A 82 2.24 -24.57 13.22
N GLN A 83 2.78 -23.46 13.73
CA GLN A 83 2.11 -22.17 13.72
C GLN A 83 1.80 -21.71 12.29
N LEU A 84 2.78 -21.81 11.39
CA LEU A 84 2.58 -21.47 9.98
C LEU A 84 1.52 -22.36 9.30
N CYS A 85 1.43 -23.65 9.65
CA CYS A 85 0.37 -24.53 9.15
C CYS A 85 -1.02 -24.02 9.56
N VAL A 86 -1.19 -23.60 10.82
CA VAL A 86 -2.46 -23.07 11.34
C VAL A 86 -2.85 -21.79 10.60
N GLU A 87 -1.90 -20.85 10.43
CA GLU A 87 -2.12 -19.61 9.69
C GLU A 87 -2.53 -19.88 8.24
N ARG A 88 -1.83 -20.76 7.53
CA ARG A 88 -2.16 -21.10 6.13
C ARG A 88 -3.51 -21.81 5.98
N GLN A 89 -3.90 -22.60 6.97
CA GLN A 89 -5.21 -23.24 6.98
C GLN A 89 -6.34 -22.21 7.06
N MET A 90 -6.14 -21.13 7.82
CA MET A 90 -7.08 -20.00 7.86
C MET A 90 -7.12 -19.24 6.52
N SER A 91 -5.97 -19.07 5.86
CA SER A 91 -5.85 -18.38 4.57
C SER A 91 -6.15 -19.24 3.33
N ARG A 92 -6.60 -20.51 3.50
CA ARG A 92 -6.85 -21.47 2.41
C ARG A 92 -5.66 -21.68 1.45
N GLN A 93 -4.44 -21.66 1.98
CA GLN A 93 -3.21 -21.86 1.22
C GLN A 93 -2.59 -23.22 1.52
N ASP A 94 -1.79 -23.73 0.58
CA ASP A 94 -1.11 -25.02 0.73
C ASP A 94 -0.19 -25.04 1.97
N SER A 95 -0.27 -26.14 2.73
CA SER A 95 0.55 -26.35 3.92
C SER A 95 2.05 -26.24 3.60
N PRO A 96 2.84 -25.56 4.45
CA PRO A 96 4.27 -25.45 4.23
C PRO A 96 4.93 -26.83 4.34
N SER A 97 5.92 -27.11 3.48
CA SER A 97 6.69 -28.35 3.56
C SER A 97 7.50 -28.41 4.86
N ILE A 98 7.25 -29.43 5.68
CA ILE A 98 8.02 -29.71 6.91
C ILE A 98 9.52 -29.89 6.60
N TYR A 99 9.84 -30.41 5.42
CA TYR A 99 11.21 -30.63 4.96
C TYR A 99 12.00 -29.32 4.92
N ALA A 100 11.39 -28.19 4.55
CA ALA A 100 12.06 -26.89 4.51
C ALA A 100 12.51 -26.41 5.90
N PHE A 101 11.80 -26.80 6.97
CA PHE A 101 12.13 -26.45 8.35
C PHE A 101 13.21 -27.38 8.91
N ILE A 102 13.18 -28.67 8.55
CA ILE A 102 14.19 -29.64 8.97
C ILE A 102 15.55 -29.35 8.30
N THR A 103 15.55 -29.05 6.99
CA THR A 103 16.77 -28.87 6.17
C THR A 103 17.45 -27.50 6.25
N ARG A 104 17.12 -26.67 7.24
CA ARG A 104 17.60 -25.27 7.37
C ARG A 104 17.28 -24.36 6.17
N ARG A 105 16.59 -24.83 5.14
CA ARG A 105 16.20 -24.02 3.97
C ARG A 105 15.33 -22.83 4.36
N ALA A 106 14.42 -23.03 5.32
CA ALA A 106 13.61 -21.95 5.88
C ALA A 106 14.47 -20.86 6.57
N ILE A 107 15.57 -21.24 7.22
CA ILE A 107 16.52 -20.31 7.85
C ILE A 107 17.22 -19.51 6.75
N ALA A 108 17.77 -20.17 5.72
CA ALA A 108 18.45 -19.50 4.62
C ALA A 108 17.55 -18.48 3.91
N HIS A 109 16.28 -18.83 3.64
CA HIS A 109 15.32 -17.91 3.03
C HIS A 109 15.00 -16.70 3.94
N ARG A 110 14.92 -16.91 5.27
CA ARG A 110 14.68 -15.84 6.24
C ARG A 110 15.91 -14.94 6.41
N MET A 111 17.12 -15.49 6.42
CA MET A 111 18.36 -14.72 6.41
C MET A 111 18.50 -13.85 5.15
N GLN A 112 18.19 -14.41 3.97
CA GLN A 112 18.21 -13.65 2.73
C GLN A 112 17.20 -12.50 2.78
N PHE A 113 15.98 -12.77 3.24
CA PHE A 113 14.95 -11.75 3.38
C PHE A 113 15.33 -10.68 4.42
N HIS A 114 15.94 -11.07 5.54
CA HIS A 114 16.47 -10.15 6.54
C HIS A 114 17.51 -9.19 5.95
N ALA A 115 18.48 -9.72 5.19
CA ALA A 115 19.48 -8.90 4.51
C ALA A 115 18.84 -7.91 3.52
N GLN A 116 17.78 -8.32 2.81
CA GLN A 116 17.03 -7.44 1.91
C GLN A 116 16.27 -6.34 2.67
N LEU A 117 15.66 -6.66 3.82
CA LEU A 117 15.00 -5.66 4.68
C LEU A 117 16.00 -4.68 5.30
N LEU A 118 17.18 -5.14 5.72
CA LEU A 118 18.25 -4.26 6.18
C LEU A 118 18.69 -3.30 5.08
N HIS A 119 18.88 -3.80 3.85
CA HIS A 119 19.20 -2.94 2.72
C HIS A 119 18.11 -1.90 2.46
N LEU A 120 16.83 -2.29 2.53
CA LEU A 120 15.69 -1.39 2.37
C LEU A 120 15.62 -0.32 3.47
N ARG A 121 15.94 -0.69 4.72
CA ARG A 121 16.00 0.23 5.86
C ARG A 121 17.07 1.30 5.68
N ASP A 122 18.19 0.93 5.06
CA ASP A 122 19.37 1.79 4.93
C ASP A 122 19.30 2.68 3.67
N CYS A 123 18.27 2.55 2.83
CA CYS A 123 18.01 3.45 1.72
C CYS A 123 17.72 4.87 2.23
N GLN A 124 18.46 5.86 1.71
CA GLN A 124 18.27 7.28 2.03
C GLN A 124 17.39 8.00 1.00
N ASP A 125 17.35 7.49 -0.22
CA ASP A 125 16.57 8.03 -1.32
C ASP A 125 15.26 7.25 -1.51
N THR A 126 14.18 7.99 -1.72
CA THR A 126 12.83 7.45 -1.91
C THR A 126 12.75 6.59 -3.18
N GLN A 127 13.41 7.01 -4.26
CA GLN A 127 13.39 6.28 -5.53
C GLN A 127 14.22 5.00 -5.42
N GLU A 128 15.39 5.05 -4.77
CA GLU A 128 16.16 3.86 -4.44
C GLU A 128 15.37 2.89 -3.57
N CYS A 129 14.67 3.39 -2.54
CA CYS A 129 13.84 2.58 -1.66
C CYS A 129 12.72 1.84 -2.43
N LEU A 130 11.98 2.55 -3.29
CA LEU A 130 10.94 1.95 -4.12
C LEU A 130 11.49 0.91 -5.10
N ARG A 131 12.69 1.15 -5.67
CA ARG A 131 13.38 0.18 -6.52
C ARG A 131 13.77 -1.08 -5.74
N CYS A 132 14.35 -0.93 -4.55
CA CYS A 132 14.72 -2.04 -3.67
C CYS A 132 13.49 -2.83 -3.24
N LEU A 133 12.39 -2.16 -2.92
CA LEU A 133 11.12 -2.79 -2.56
C LEU A 133 10.54 -3.57 -3.75
N HIS A 134 10.54 -2.98 -4.95
CA HIS A 134 10.07 -3.67 -6.16
C HIS A 134 10.90 -4.93 -6.44
N GLU A 135 12.23 -4.84 -6.32
CA GLU A 135 13.13 -5.98 -6.52
C GLU A 135 12.90 -7.07 -5.48
N LEU A 136 12.72 -6.70 -4.21
CA LEU A 136 12.40 -7.59 -3.12
C LEU A 136 11.09 -8.36 -3.42
N MET A 137 10.06 -7.67 -3.91
CA MET A 137 8.78 -8.29 -4.29
C MET A 137 8.93 -9.34 -5.40
N ARG A 138 9.79 -9.08 -6.41
CA ARG A 138 10.06 -10.04 -7.50
C ARG A 138 10.71 -11.33 -7.01
N HIS A 139 11.50 -11.24 -5.94
CA HIS A 139 12.23 -12.38 -5.35
C HIS A 139 11.46 -13.10 -4.25
N LEU A 140 10.27 -12.60 -3.90
CA LEU A 140 9.42 -13.14 -2.84
C LEU A 140 8.68 -14.42 -3.29
N GLY A 141 9.41 -15.51 -3.51
CA GLY A 141 8.80 -16.82 -3.75
C GLY A 141 8.04 -17.34 -2.51
N ASN A 142 6.99 -18.17 -2.69
CA ASN A 142 6.19 -18.83 -1.63
C ASN A 142 6.16 -18.07 -0.27
N PRO A 143 5.54 -16.88 -0.21
CA PRO A 143 6.09 -15.81 0.61
C PRO A 143 5.42 -15.58 1.97
N ASN A 144 4.38 -16.31 2.36
CA ASN A 144 3.40 -15.84 3.37
C ASN A 144 3.93 -15.05 4.56
N LEU A 145 4.91 -15.55 5.33
CA LEU A 145 5.46 -14.78 6.46
C LEU A 145 6.27 -13.55 6.03
N ARG A 146 7.00 -13.65 4.92
CA ARG A 146 7.73 -12.52 4.33
C ARG A 146 6.78 -11.50 3.73
N LEU A 147 5.72 -11.97 3.05
CA LEU A 147 4.66 -11.11 2.52
C LEU A 147 3.88 -10.43 3.65
N GLN A 148 3.61 -11.13 4.75
CA GLN A 148 2.97 -10.55 5.94
C GLN A 148 3.86 -9.47 6.57
N ALA A 149 5.14 -9.74 6.77
CA ALA A 149 6.10 -8.74 7.26
C ALA A 149 6.16 -7.51 6.35
N LEU A 150 6.14 -7.70 5.02
CA LEU A 150 6.08 -6.59 4.08
C LEU A 150 4.76 -5.85 4.15
N ARG A 151 3.61 -6.52 4.11
CA ARG A 151 2.30 -5.85 4.19
C ARG A 151 2.21 -4.99 5.45
N TYR A 152 2.62 -5.55 6.59
CA TYR A 152 2.77 -4.80 7.82
C TYR A 152 3.67 -3.57 7.67
N SER A 153 4.86 -3.75 7.06
CA SER A 153 5.82 -2.68 6.82
C SER A 153 5.35 -1.61 5.84
N LEU A 154 4.39 -1.92 4.96
CA LEU A 154 3.84 -1.03 3.96
C LEU A 154 2.50 -0.41 4.40
N GLY A 155 2.05 -0.67 5.63
CA GLY A 155 0.74 -0.25 6.13
C GLY A 155 -0.45 -0.91 5.40
N LEU A 156 -0.24 -2.07 4.78
CA LEU A 156 -1.25 -2.82 4.04
C LEU A 156 -1.90 -3.90 4.91
N ASP A 157 -3.18 -4.15 4.66
CA ASP A 157 -3.94 -5.19 5.35
C ASP A 157 -3.67 -6.61 4.79
N ASP A 158 -4.23 -7.62 5.47
CA ASP A 158 -4.10 -9.01 5.06
C ASP A 158 -4.85 -9.38 3.76
N GLY A 159 -5.70 -8.48 3.26
CA GLY A 159 -6.46 -8.65 2.02
C GLY A 159 -5.62 -8.44 0.76
N TYR A 160 -4.43 -7.84 0.88
CA TYR A 160 -3.50 -7.68 -0.24
C TYR A 160 -2.71 -8.96 -0.46
N ASP A 161 -2.86 -9.55 -1.64
CA ASP A 161 -2.07 -10.70 -2.08
C ASP A 161 -0.73 -10.27 -2.71
N LEU A 162 0.12 -11.24 -3.06
CA LEU A 162 1.45 -10.96 -3.61
C LEU A 162 1.38 -10.14 -4.90
N GLU A 163 0.43 -10.48 -5.79
CA GLU A 163 0.27 -9.81 -7.09
C GLU A 163 -0.16 -8.35 -6.90
N THR A 164 -1.10 -8.12 -6.00
CA THR A 164 -1.58 -6.77 -5.68
C THR A 164 -0.47 -5.94 -5.03
N VAL A 165 0.29 -6.50 -4.07
CA VAL A 165 1.43 -5.78 -3.47
C VAL A 165 2.51 -5.50 -4.52
N ALA A 166 2.77 -6.43 -5.45
CA ALA A 166 3.69 -6.17 -6.56
C ALA A 166 3.18 -5.02 -7.44
N GLY A 167 1.89 -5.01 -7.80
CA GLY A 167 1.26 -3.91 -8.53
C GLY A 167 1.36 -2.57 -7.80
N ILE A 168 1.12 -2.55 -6.49
CA ILE A 168 1.26 -1.39 -5.61
C ILE A 168 2.66 -0.80 -5.73
N THR A 169 3.69 -1.63 -5.56
CA THR A 169 5.09 -1.19 -5.62
C THR A 169 5.47 -0.66 -7.00
N SER A 170 5.03 -1.33 -8.07
CA SER A 170 5.27 -0.87 -9.45
C SER A 170 4.60 0.47 -9.73
N LEU A 171 3.35 0.65 -9.30
CA LEU A 171 2.62 1.90 -9.50
C LEU A 171 3.24 3.05 -8.71
N ALA A 172 3.61 2.82 -7.44
CA ALA A 172 4.30 3.80 -6.62
C ALA A 172 5.62 4.26 -7.26
N MET A 173 6.40 3.31 -7.80
CA MET A 173 7.67 3.58 -8.48
C MET A 173 7.47 4.41 -9.76
N LEU A 174 6.42 4.12 -10.53
CA LEU A 174 6.06 4.93 -11.71
C LEU A 174 5.59 6.35 -11.33
N ALA A 175 4.81 6.48 -10.26
CA ALA A 175 4.31 7.77 -9.80
C ALA A 175 5.45 8.69 -9.31
N PHE A 176 6.45 8.13 -8.62
CA PHE A 176 7.62 8.88 -8.16
C PHE A 176 8.68 9.10 -9.25
N GLY A 177 8.80 8.19 -10.22
CA GLY A 177 9.75 8.33 -11.34
C GLY A 177 9.33 9.33 -12.43
N GLN A 178 8.11 9.87 -12.37
CA GLN A 178 7.58 10.84 -13.33
C GLN A 178 7.83 12.31 -12.95
N THR A 179 8.81 12.62 -12.09
CA THR A 179 9.28 14.00 -11.90
C THR A 179 10.01 14.50 -13.16
N ALA A 180 9.19 14.92 -14.12
CA ALA A 180 9.39 15.74 -15.33
C ALA A 180 10.61 15.44 -16.25
N PRO A 181 10.41 15.35 -17.58
CA PRO A 181 11.45 15.83 -18.48
C PRO A 181 11.63 17.32 -18.22
N GLU A 182 12.88 17.76 -18.03
CA GLU A 182 13.31 19.13 -18.28
C GLU A 182 13.04 19.45 -19.76
N GLY A 183 11.77 19.70 -20.08
CA GLY A 183 11.32 20.19 -21.36
C GLY A 183 11.34 21.69 -21.28
N ASP A 184 12.28 22.27 -22.01
CA ASP A 184 12.42 23.68 -22.41
C ASP A 184 11.14 24.19 -23.10
N GLY A 185 10.04 24.25 -22.34
CA GLY A 185 8.72 24.71 -22.79
C GLY A 185 8.55 26.17 -22.37
N PRO A 186 8.08 27.06 -23.27
CA PRO A 186 7.91 28.47 -22.93
C PRO A 186 6.94 28.62 -21.77
N SER A 187 7.40 29.28 -20.72
CA SER A 187 6.64 29.66 -19.53
C SER A 187 5.38 30.44 -19.92
N LEU A 188 4.24 29.76 -20.00
CA LEU A 188 2.92 30.38 -20.18
C LEU A 188 2.35 31.00 -18.90
N TYR A 189 3.13 31.06 -17.82
CA TYR A 189 2.91 31.98 -16.72
C TYR A 189 3.82 33.20 -16.89
N GLU A 190 3.56 33.99 -17.94
CA GLU A 190 3.88 35.40 -17.88
C GLU A 190 3.08 36.00 -16.73
N ARG A 191 3.82 36.23 -15.65
CA ARG A 191 3.44 37.10 -14.54
C ARG A 191 2.98 38.43 -15.15
N PRO A 192 1.74 38.90 -14.93
CA PRO A 192 1.35 40.20 -15.43
C PRO A 192 2.25 41.24 -14.77
N GLU A 193 3.12 41.84 -15.58
CA GLU A 193 3.95 42.95 -15.19
C GLU A 193 3.05 44.00 -14.53
N ARG A 194 3.33 44.29 -13.27
CA ARG A 194 2.85 45.51 -12.63
C ARG A 194 3.42 46.66 -13.45
N ARG A 195 2.62 47.19 -14.38
CA ARG A 195 2.81 48.53 -14.92
C ARG A 195 2.88 49.46 -13.72
N ALA A 196 4.10 49.90 -13.41
CA ALA A 196 4.34 51.00 -12.51
C ALA A 196 3.67 52.25 -13.11
N LEU A 197 2.48 52.55 -12.60
CA LEU A 197 1.90 53.89 -12.62
C LEU A 197 2.73 54.76 -11.69
N THR A 198 3.80 55.35 -12.20
CA THR A 198 4.42 56.53 -11.61
C THR A 198 4.84 57.45 -12.74
N ASP A 199 3.88 58.18 -13.27
CA ASP A 199 4.14 59.46 -13.91
C ASP A 199 2.91 60.35 -13.77
N ALA A 200 2.83 61.04 -12.62
CA ALA A 200 1.94 62.17 -12.36
C ALA A 200 2.31 62.82 -11.03
N SER A 201 3.41 63.57 -11.01
CA SER A 201 3.65 64.63 -10.02
C SER A 201 4.53 65.70 -10.66
N GLN A 202 3.91 66.48 -11.55
CA GLN A 202 4.28 67.87 -11.76
C GLN A 202 3.19 68.74 -11.12
N LEU A 203 3.64 69.91 -10.61
CA LEU A 203 2.89 71.06 -10.09
C LEU A 203 2.30 70.85 -8.69
N GLY A 204 2.64 71.64 -7.68
CA GLY A 204 3.49 72.84 -7.59
C GLY A 204 3.37 73.38 -6.16
N ASP A 205 4.28 74.26 -5.77
CA ASP A 205 3.93 75.41 -4.92
C ASP A 205 5.08 76.40 -4.88
N ASP A 206 4.78 77.61 -5.36
CA ASP A 206 5.48 78.85 -5.09
C ASP A 206 5.16 79.31 -3.66
N ALA A 207 6.18 79.59 -2.85
CA ALA A 207 6.20 80.63 -1.81
C ALA A 207 7.61 80.79 -1.22
#